data_AF-A0A1C7GU80-F1
#
_entry.id   AF-A0A1C7GU80-F1
#
_cell.length_a   1.000
_cell.length_b   1.000
_cell.length_c   1.000
_cell.angle_alpha   90.00
_cell.angle_beta   90.00
_cell.angle_gamma   90.00
#
_symmetry.space_group_name_H-M   'P 1'
#
loop_
_entity.id
_entity.type
_entity.pdbx_description
1 polymer ?
#
loop_
_entity_poly.entity_id
_entity_poly.type
_entity_poly.pdbx_seq_one_letter_code
_entity_poly.pdbx_strand_id
1 'polypeptide(L)'
;MLINEITPLSPLWETEKPEAKTETGFESMFGGIFKSAIDNVKETDAQKTQLQYLMATGQLDNPAELTLASSKYEMSVNLLVQLRNKAVEAYNEIMRISL
;
A
#
# COMPACT_ATOMS: atom_id res chain seq x y z
N MET A 1 -50.86 -49.84 -7.37
CA MET A 1 -49.93 -49.09 -8.24
C MET A 1 -49.34 -47.97 -7.40
N LEU A 2 -48.09 -48.11 -6.97
CA LEU A 2 -47.31 -47.06 -6.31
C LEU A 2 -46.27 -46.63 -7.35
N ILE A 3 -46.37 -45.39 -7.84
CA ILE A 3 -45.38 -44.81 -8.73
C ILE A 3 -44.39 -44.07 -7.82
N ASN A 4 -43.18 -44.62 -7.68
CA ASN A 4 -42.06 -43.91 -7.09
C ASN A 4 -41.58 -42.86 -8.09
N GLU A 5 -41.53 -41.59 -7.68
CA GLU A 5 -40.97 -40.51 -8.48
C GLU A 5 -39.44 -40.71 -8.61
N ILE A 6 -38.95 -40.61 -9.85
CA ILE A 6 -37.53 -40.77 -10.18
C ILE A 6 -36.80 -39.49 -9.73
N THR A 7 -35.93 -39.60 -8.74
CA THR A 7 -34.99 -38.53 -8.38
C THR A 7 -34.06 -38.24 -9.57
N PRO A 8 -33.92 -36.97 -10.01
CA PRO A 8 -33.02 -36.63 -11.09
C PRO A 8 -31.56 -36.85 -10.64
N LEU A 9 -30.77 -37.47 -11.50
CA LEU A 9 -29.35 -37.72 -11.27
C LEU A 9 -28.59 -36.39 -11.25
N SER A 10 -27.91 -36.10 -10.15
CA SER A 10 -26.95 -35.01 -10.05
C SER A 10 -25.76 -35.26 -11.00
N PRO A 11 -25.23 -34.22 -11.66
CA PRO A 11 -24.13 -34.41 -12.61
C PRO A 11 -22.82 -34.81 -11.89
N LEU A 12 -22.14 -35.85 -12.37
CA LEU A 12 -20.84 -36.36 -11.89
C LEU A 12 -19.63 -35.46 -12.25
N TRP A 13 -19.87 -34.20 -12.57
CA TRP A 13 -18.84 -33.20 -12.76
C TRP A 13 -19.08 -32.16 -11.67
N GLU A 14 -18.62 -32.52 -10.48
CA GLU A 14 -18.13 -31.52 -9.56
C GLU A 14 -16.98 -30.83 -10.30
N THR A 15 -17.30 -29.79 -11.07
CA THR A 15 -16.31 -28.76 -11.33
C THR A 15 -15.95 -28.27 -9.95
N GLU A 16 -14.82 -28.73 -9.41
CA GLU A 16 -14.13 -28.01 -8.35
C GLU A 16 -14.11 -26.57 -8.83
N LYS A 17 -15.00 -25.79 -8.22
CA LYS A 17 -14.96 -24.35 -8.28
C LYS A 17 -13.51 -24.07 -7.93
N PRO A 18 -12.70 -23.42 -8.78
CA PRO A 18 -11.47 -22.88 -8.26
C PRO A 18 -11.96 -21.95 -7.16
N GLU A 19 -11.77 -22.34 -5.90
CA GLU A 19 -11.53 -21.36 -4.87
C GLU A 19 -10.37 -20.58 -5.44
N ALA A 20 -10.71 -19.47 -6.11
CA ALA A 20 -9.79 -18.39 -6.32
C ALA A 20 -9.42 -18.00 -4.90
N LYS A 21 -8.38 -18.68 -4.38
CA LYS A 21 -7.52 -18.16 -3.35
C LYS A 21 -7.26 -16.76 -3.83
N THR A 22 -7.86 -15.80 -3.14
CA THR A 22 -7.59 -14.41 -3.36
C THR A 22 -6.06 -14.32 -3.33
N GLU A 23 -5.44 -14.02 -4.46
CA GLU A 23 -4.00 -13.82 -4.57
C GLU A 23 -3.64 -12.48 -3.91
N THR A 24 -4.18 -12.23 -2.71
CA THR A 24 -3.94 -11.06 -1.86
C THR A 24 -2.54 -11.04 -1.27
N GLY A 25 -1.64 -11.94 -1.67
CA GLY A 25 -0.30 -12.05 -1.11
C GLY A 25 0.67 -10.97 -1.63
N PHE A 26 0.62 -10.65 -2.92
CA PHE A 26 1.62 -9.77 -3.56
C PHE A 26 1.06 -8.41 -3.95
N GLU A 27 -0.14 -8.37 -4.53
CA GLU A 27 -0.84 -7.12 -4.90
C GLU A 27 -1.13 -6.25 -3.66
N SER A 28 -1.44 -6.90 -2.53
CA SER A 28 -1.60 -6.22 -1.23
C SER A 28 -0.27 -5.75 -0.62
N MET A 29 0.85 -6.41 -0.91
CA MET A 29 2.13 -6.17 -0.24
C MET A 29 2.74 -4.85 -0.70
N PHE A 30 2.83 -4.63 -2.02
CA PHE A 30 3.32 -3.36 -2.55
C PHE A 30 2.40 -2.19 -2.16
N GLY A 31 1.07 -2.37 -2.29
CA GLY A 31 0.10 -1.37 -1.87
C GLY A 31 0.26 -0.99 -0.40
N GLY A 32 0.49 -1.97 0.48
CA GLY A 32 0.77 -1.75 1.90
C GLY A 32 2.06 -0.97 2.16
N ILE A 33 3.16 -1.31 1.47
CA ILE A 33 4.44 -0.59 1.56
C ILE A 33 4.26 0.85 1.08
N PHE A 34 3.61 1.04 -0.06
CA PHE A 34 3.37 2.36 -0.64
C PHE A 34 2.50 3.23 0.27
N LYS A 35 1.44 2.65 0.86
CA LYS A 35 0.60 3.32 1.85
C LYS A 35 1.41 3.73 3.09
N SER A 36 2.26 2.83 3.58
CA SER A 36 3.15 3.10 4.72
C SER A 36 4.11 4.25 4.42
N ALA A 37 4.67 4.33 3.20
CA ALA A 37 5.53 5.43 2.80
C ALA A 37 4.78 6.77 2.77
N ILE A 38 3.54 6.80 2.28
CA ILE A 38 2.68 8.00 2.32
C ILE A 38 2.42 8.42 3.77
N ASP A 39 2.08 7.47 4.64
CA ASP A 39 1.79 7.76 6.04
C ASP A 39 3.04 8.28 6.76
N ASN A 40 4.22 7.76 6.42
CA ASN A 40 5.48 8.24 6.96
C ASN A 40 5.80 9.69 6.56
N VAL A 41 5.51 10.08 5.31
CA VAL A 41 5.61 11.48 4.87
C VAL A 41 4.67 12.39 5.67
N LYS A 42 3.41 11.96 5.88
CA LYS A 42 2.45 12.73 6.66
C LYS A 42 2.88 12.91 8.12
N GLU A 43 3.36 11.84 8.74
CA GLU A 43 3.79 11.87 10.13
C GLU A 43 5.03 12.78 10.31
N THR A 44 6.02 12.62 9.44
CA THR A 44 7.25 13.43 9.50
C THR A 44 7.00 14.91 9.19
N ASP A 45 6.09 15.22 8.27
CA ASP A 45 5.66 16.60 7.99
C ASP A 45 4.95 17.22 9.20
N ALA A 46 4.04 16.49 9.84
CA ALA A 46 3.35 16.96 11.03
C ALA A 46 4.32 17.25 12.18
N GLN A 47 5.28 16.35 12.42
CA GLN A 47 6.33 16.54 13.42
C GLN A 47 7.21 17.76 13.12
N LYS A 48 7.71 17.87 11.89
CA LYS A 48 8.51 19.02 11.43
C LYS A 48 7.73 20.33 11.58
N THR A 49 6.46 20.35 11.17
CA THR A 49 5.60 21.54 11.25
C THR A 49 5.35 21.98 12.68
N GLN A 50 5.11 21.04 13.59
CA GLN A 50 4.95 21.32 15.01
C GLN A 50 6.23 21.94 15.60
N LEU A 51 7.39 21.34 15.32
CA LEU A 51 8.68 21.86 15.80
C LEU A 51 9.01 23.23 15.19
N GLN A 52 8.64 23.45 13.92
CA GLN A 52 8.82 24.72 13.25
C GLN A 52 7.99 25.82 13.91
N TYR A 53 6.76 25.50 14.29
CA TYR A 53 5.90 26.40 15.06
C TYR A 53 6.53 26.75 16.42
N LEU A 54 6.94 25.73 17.19
CA LEU A 54 7.58 25.94 18.49
C LEU A 54 8.87 26.78 18.39
N MET A 55 9.65 26.58 17.32
CA MET A 55 10.84 27.39 17.09
C MET A 55 10.48 28.84 16.77
N ALA A 56 9.47 29.07 15.95
CA ALA A 56 9.01 30.41 15.60
C ALA A 56 8.42 31.17 16.80
N THR A 57 7.82 30.47 17.76
CA THR A 57 7.32 31.06 19.01
C THR A 57 8.37 31.13 20.12
N GLY A 58 9.57 30.62 19.89
CA GLY A 58 10.65 30.57 20.89
C GLY A 58 10.40 29.57 22.02
N GLN A 59 9.48 28.62 21.84
CA GLN A 59 9.09 27.59 22.81
C GLN A 59 9.81 26.25 22.57
N LEU A 60 10.70 26.17 21.59
CA LEU A 60 11.47 24.98 21.30
C LEU A 60 12.73 24.93 22.17
N ASP A 61 12.84 23.93 23.04
CA ASP A 61 13.99 23.77 23.95
C ASP A 61 15.29 23.47 23.20
N ASN A 62 15.23 22.62 22.17
CA ASN A 62 16.40 22.20 21.39
C ASN A 62 16.19 22.46 19.89
N PRO A 63 16.87 23.46 19.29
CA PRO A 63 16.72 23.79 17.87
C PRO A 63 17.21 22.69 16.91
N ALA A 64 18.10 21.79 17.37
CA ALA A 64 18.56 20.68 16.54
C ALA A 64 17.43 19.68 16.22
N GLU A 65 16.37 19.63 17.02
CA GLU A 65 15.21 18.77 16.79
C GLU A 65 14.48 19.15 15.50
N LEU A 66 14.34 20.45 15.22
CA LEU A 66 13.72 20.89 13.96
C LEU A 66 14.57 20.46 12.76
N THR A 67 15.90 20.60 12.84
CA THR A 67 16.80 20.15 11.79
C THR A 67 16.65 18.65 11.56
N LEU A 68 16.64 17.85 12.63
CA LEU A 68 16.45 16.39 12.55
C LEU A 68 15.09 16.02 11.94
N ALA A 69 14.00 16.66 12.38
CA ALA A 69 12.67 16.41 11.84
C ALA A 69 12.57 16.82 10.37
N SER A 70 13.23 17.91 9.97
CA SER A 70 13.31 18.34 8.57
C SER A 70 14.05 17.32 7.71
N SER A 71 15.17 16.78 8.19
CA SER A 71 15.90 15.71 7.48
C SER A 71 15.09 14.41 7.37
N LYS A 72 14.34 14.04 8.42
CA LYS A 72 13.43 12.89 8.37
C LYS A 72 12.35 13.09 7.31
N TYR A 73 11.68 14.23 7.32
CA TYR A 73 10.66 14.58 6.32
C TYR A 73 11.21 14.53 4.89
N GLU A 74 12.36 15.16 4.65
CA GLU A 74 13.01 15.15 3.34
C GLU A 74 13.33 13.73 2.88
N MET A 75 13.87 12.88 3.76
CA MET A 75 14.19 11.50 3.44
C MET A 75 12.93 10.66 3.14
N SER A 76 11.86 10.85 3.91
CA SER A 76 10.57 10.17 3.68
C SER A 76 9.96 10.57 2.33
N VAL A 77 10.01 11.86 1.97
CA VAL A 77 9.57 12.35 0.66
C VAL A 77 10.41 11.75 -0.46
N ASN A 78 11.73 11.76 -0.32
CA ASN A 78 12.64 11.18 -1.32
C ASN A 78 12.37 9.69 -1.55
N LEU A 79 12.12 8.94 -0.48
CA LEU A 79 11.74 7.52 -0.59
C LEU A 79 10.41 7.34 -1.32
N LEU A 80 9.38 8.13 -0.98
CA LEU A 80 8.08 8.05 -1.64
C LEU A 80 8.18 8.36 -3.14
N VAL A 81 8.97 9.36 -3.52
CA VAL A 81 9.20 9.71 -4.94
C VAL A 81 9.89 8.56 -5.67
N GLN A 82 10.90 7.93 -5.06
CA GLN A 82 11.57 6.76 -5.65
C GLN A 82 10.61 5.59 -5.84
N LEU A 83 9.77 5.29 -4.84
CA LEU A 83 8.75 4.24 -4.93
C LEU A 83 7.73 4.55 -6.04
N ARG A 84 7.26 5.81 -6.13
CA ARG A 84 6.34 6.24 -7.19
C ARG A 84 6.95 6.02 -8.57
N ASN A 85 8.20 6.45 -8.76
CA ASN A 85 8.88 6.31 -10.05
C ASN A 85 9.04 4.83 -10.42
N LYS A 86 9.48 3.98 -9.50
CA LYS A 86 9.60 2.54 -9.74
C LYS A 86 8.27 1.84 -10.02
N ALA A 87 7.18 2.26 -9.38
CA ALA A 87 5.86 1.74 -9.68
C ALA A 87 5.44 2.06 -11.12
N VAL A 88 5.67 3.29 -11.57
CA VAL A 88 5.36 3.73 -12.96
C VAL A 88 6.25 3.00 -13.96
N GLU A 89 7.55 2.86 -13.68
CA GLU A 89 8.47 2.10 -14.54
C GLU A 89 8.04 0.64 -14.68
N ALA A 90 7.69 -0.04 -13.58
CA ALA A 90 7.24 -1.43 -13.59
C ALA A 90 5.94 -1.59 -14.39
N TYR A 91 4.98 -0.67 -14.22
CA TYR A 91 3.76 -0.66 -15.02
C TYR A 91 4.06 -0.53 -16.52
N ASN A 92 4.93 0.41 -16.90
CA ASN A 92 5.31 0.61 -18.30
C ASN A 92 6.04 -0.62 -18.90
N GLU A 93 6.88 -1.30 -18.12
CA GLU A 93 7.58 -2.50 -18.54
C GLU A 93 6.61 -3.65 -18.85
N ILE A 94 5.62 -3.90 -17.98
CA ILE A 94 4.57 -4.91 -18.18
C ILE A 94 3.78 -4.62 -19.46
N MET A 95 3.41 -3.34 -19.66
CA MET A 95 2.71 -2.92 -20.88
C MET A 95 3.55 -3.12 -22.15
N ARG A 96 4.88 -2.96 -22.07
CA ARG A 96 5.78 -3.19 -23.21
C ARG A 96 5.94 -4.67 -23.55
N ILE A 97 5.99 -5.56 -22.56
CA ILE A 97 6.11 -7.01 -22.78
C ILE A 97 4.82 -7.61 -23.36
N SER A 98 3.67 -7.01 -23.03
CA SER A 98 2.35 -7.51 -23.41
C SER A 98 1.91 -7.11 -24.84
N LEU A 99 2.70 -6.29 -25.53
CA LEU A 99 2.49 -5.84 -26.91
C LEU A 99 3.47 -6.56 -27.85
#